data_AF-A0A660WVF1-F1
#
_entry.id   AF-A0A660WVF1-F1
#
_cell.length_a   1.000
_cell.length_b   1.000
_cell.length_c   1.000
_cell.angle_alpha   90.00
_cell.angle_beta   90.00
_cell.angle_gamma   90.00
#
_symmetry.space_group_name_H-M   'P 1'
#
loop_
_entity.id
_entity.type
_entity.pdbx_description
1 polymer ?
#
loop_
_entity_poly.entity_id
_entity_poly.type
_entity_poly.pdbx_seq_one_letter_code
_entity_poly.pdbx_strand_id
1 'polypeptide(L)'
;MPEFTEKLIEKLNDFSHYCKEKYSVNIWFAQILGKRWSYIAGEKNSLPFPSVGVKLRNNLGIVIEETQGLSEEKRSLITSEAKKIINE
;
A
#
# COMPACT_ATOMS: atom_id res chain seq x y z
N MET A 1 5.51 7.41 20.11
CA MET A 1 5.90 6.06 19.64
C MET A 1 5.65 6.01 18.15
N PRO A 2 6.53 5.43 17.32
CA PRO A 2 6.13 5.11 15.96
C PRO A 2 4.99 4.10 16.06
N GLU A 3 3.85 4.43 15.46
CA GLU A 3 2.62 3.62 15.50
C GLU A 3 2.75 2.31 14.70
N PHE A 4 3.86 2.16 13.97
CA PHE A 4 4.20 1.01 13.15
C PHE A 4 5.57 0.47 13.56
N THR A 5 5.65 -0.84 13.80
CA THR A 5 6.90 -1.52 14.14
C THR A 5 7.77 -1.69 12.89
N GLU A 6 9.09 -1.75 13.07
CA GLU A 6 10.03 -2.03 11.96
C GLU A 6 9.67 -3.32 11.21
N LYS A 7 9.29 -4.37 11.97
CA LYS A 7 8.82 -5.65 11.41
C LYS A 7 7.59 -5.49 10.51
N LEU A 8 6.63 -4.63 10.87
CA LEU A 8 5.47 -4.36 10.03
C LEU A 8 5.88 -3.60 8.77
N ILE A 9 6.75 -2.60 8.91
CA ILE A 9 7.27 -1.82 7.77
C ILE A 9 7.98 -2.74 6.77
N GLU A 10 8.79 -3.68 7.25
CA GLU A 10 9.46 -4.69 6.42
C GLU A 10 8.45 -5.55 5.65
N LYS A 11 7.46 -6.14 6.33
CA LYS A 11 6.38 -6.91 5.66
C LYS A 11 5.65 -6.09 4.59
N LEU A 12 5.39 -4.80 4.84
CA LEU A 12 4.72 -3.92 3.89
C LEU A 12 5.61 -3.61 2.67
N ASN A 13 6.92 -3.46 2.86
CA ASN A 13 7.87 -3.32 1.75
C ASN A 13 7.92 -4.60 0.92
N ASP A 14 8.03 -5.77 1.55
CA ASP A 14 8.04 -7.06 0.86
C ASP A 14 6.78 -7.25 0.02
N PHE A 15 5.62 -6.89 0.57
CA PHE A 15 4.37 -6.96 -0.16
C PHE A 15 4.30 -5.98 -1.34
N SER A 16 4.88 -4.78 -1.20
CA SER A 16 5.02 -3.85 -2.31
C SER A 16 5.90 -4.40 -3.43
N HIS A 17 7.03 -5.01 -3.09
CA HIS A 17 7.91 -5.66 -4.06
C HIS A 17 7.19 -6.80 -4.78
N TYR A 18 6.49 -7.65 -4.04
CA TYR A 18 5.67 -8.71 -4.59
C TYR A 18 4.60 -8.18 -5.57
N CYS A 19 3.91 -7.09 -5.21
CA CYS A 19 2.91 -6.47 -6.09
C CYS A 19 3.54 -5.91 -7.37
N LYS A 20 4.74 -5.33 -7.26
CA LYS A 20 5.50 -4.85 -8.42
C LYS A 20 5.90 -6.00 -9.34
N GLU A 21 6.44 -7.08 -8.80
CA GLU A 21 6.90 -8.23 -9.59
C GLU A 21 5.74 -8.99 -10.23
N LYS A 22 4.69 -9.28 -9.45
CA LYS A 22 3.58 -10.13 -9.89
C LYS A 22 2.56 -9.39 -10.74
N TYR A 23 2.27 -8.14 -10.40
CA TYR A 23 1.19 -7.38 -11.03
C TYR A 23 1.70 -6.19 -11.84
N SER A 24 3.00 -5.89 -11.82
CA SER A 24 3.59 -4.69 -12.46
C SER A 24 2.99 -3.38 -11.93
N VAL A 25 2.52 -3.38 -10.68
CA VAL A 25 1.84 -2.24 -10.03
C VAL A 25 2.70 -1.71 -8.89
N ASN A 26 2.95 -0.41 -8.88
CA ASN A 26 3.54 0.25 -7.71
C ASN A 26 2.47 0.44 -6.63
N ILE A 27 2.83 0.18 -5.37
CA ILE A 27 1.99 0.49 -4.21
C ILE A 27 2.79 1.20 -3.13
N TRP A 28 2.08 2.01 -2.34
CA TRP A 28 2.63 2.71 -1.18
C TRP A 28 1.71 2.56 0.00
N PHE A 29 2.27 2.49 1.19
CA PHE A 29 1.55 2.50 2.45
C PHE A 29 1.74 3.84 3.13
N ALA A 30 0.67 4.38 3.67
CA ALA A 30 0.68 5.69 4.30
C ALA A 30 -0.12 5.72 5.60
N GLN A 31 0.42 6.42 6.59
CA GLN A 31 -0.29 6.78 7.80
C GLN A 31 -1.32 7.85 7.46
N ILE A 32 -2.54 7.67 7.95
CA ILE A 32 -3.63 8.63 7.76
C ILE A 32 -3.69 9.53 9.00
N LEU A 33 -3.29 10.80 8.82
CA LEU A 33 -3.31 11.84 9.84
C LEU A 33 -4.37 12.89 9.46
N GLY A 34 -5.62 12.63 9.85
CA GLY A 34 -6.77 13.44 9.45
C GLY A 34 -7.01 13.37 7.94
N LYS A 35 -6.70 14.45 7.22
CA LYS A 35 -6.79 14.51 5.75
C LYS A 35 -5.46 14.20 5.05
N ARG A 36 -4.36 14.09 5.80
CA ARG A 36 -3.01 13.89 5.24
C ARG A 36 -2.66 12.40 5.23
N TRP A 37 -1.96 12.01 4.18
CA TRP A 37 -1.41 10.66 4.02
C TRP A 37 0.10 10.78 4.02
N SER A 38 0.76 10.18 5.01
CA SER A 38 2.21 10.25 5.21
C SER A 38 2.83 8.90 4.90
N TYR A 39 3.77 8.84 3.95
CA TYR A 39 4.42 7.59 3.54
C TYR A 39 5.04 6.83 4.73
N ILE A 40 4.89 5.51 4.72
CA ILE A 40 5.49 4.57 5.68
C ILE A 40 6.38 3.56 4.96
N ALA A 41 5.86 2.92 3.91
CA ALA A 41 6.48 1.78 3.24
C ALA A 41 6.01 1.67 1.78
N GLY A 42 6.69 0.85 0.98
CA GLY A 42 6.37 0.58 -0.41
C GLY A 42 7.35 1.22 -1.38
N GLU A 43 6.92 1.39 -2.64
CA GLU A 43 7.79 1.85 -3.72
C GLU A 43 8.47 3.20 -3.40
N LYS A 44 9.78 3.31 -3.69
CA LYS A 44 10.59 4.48 -3.35
C LYS A 44 11.01 5.29 -4.57
N ASN A 45 11.03 4.66 -5.74
CA ASN A 45 11.60 5.24 -6.96
C ASN A 45 10.55 5.84 -7.89
N SER A 46 9.26 5.83 -7.52
CA SER A 46 8.19 6.44 -8.31
C SER A 46 7.25 7.28 -7.46
N LEU A 47 6.69 8.30 -8.11
CA LEU A 47 5.60 9.09 -7.55
C LEU A 47 4.28 8.37 -7.80
N PRO A 48 3.30 8.48 -6.88
CA PRO A 48 2.03 7.77 -6.98
C PRO A 48 1.05 8.48 -7.94
N PHE A 49 1.45 8.82 -9.16
CA PHE A 49 0.58 9.54 -10.08
C PHE A 49 0.52 8.91 -11.47
N PRO A 50 -0.69 8.54 -11.97
CA PRO A 50 -1.99 8.54 -11.26
C PRO A 50 -2.10 7.40 -10.22
N SER A 51 -2.87 7.60 -9.13
CA SER A 51 -3.11 6.55 -8.12
C SER A 51 -4.46 6.66 -7.42
N VAL A 52 -4.86 5.58 -6.76
CA VAL A 52 -6.05 5.50 -5.90
C VAL A 52 -5.64 5.16 -4.47
N GLY A 53 -6.10 5.98 -3.52
CA GLY A 53 -5.95 5.74 -2.08
C GLY A 53 -7.11 4.92 -1.51
N VAL A 54 -6.79 3.84 -0.80
CA VAL A 54 -7.76 2.97 -0.12
C VAL A 54 -7.40 2.87 1.36
N LYS A 55 -8.38 3.09 2.25
CA LYS A 55 -8.16 2.92 3.69
C LYS A 55 -8.10 1.43 4.04
N LEU A 56 -7.05 1.01 4.73
CA LEU A 56 -6.91 -0.36 5.23
C LEU A 56 -7.44 -0.49 6.65
N ARG A 57 -7.18 0.51 7.51
CA ARG A 57 -7.76 0.70 8.85
C ARG A 57 -7.76 2.19 9.24
N ASN A 58 -8.15 2.52 10.47
CA ASN A 58 -8.37 3.91 10.93
C ASN A 58 -7.23 4.89 10.60
N ASN A 59 -5.98 4.46 10.76
CA ASN A 59 -4.78 5.28 10.64
C ASN A 59 -3.81 4.81 9.54
N LEU A 60 -4.20 3.85 8.69
CA LEU A 60 -3.33 3.25 7.68
C LEU A 60 -4.09 3.05 6.39
N GLY A 61 -3.50 3.52 5.30
CA GLY A 61 -4.01 3.35 3.95
C GLY A 61 -2.95 2.79 3.01
N ILE A 62 -3.43 2.32 1.87
CA ILE A 62 -2.64 1.94 0.70
C ILE A 62 -2.94 2.92 -0.42
N VAL A 63 -1.92 3.27 -1.18
CA VAL A 63 -2.01 4.00 -2.42
C VAL A 63 -1.58 3.04 -3.51
N ILE A 64 -2.40 2.88 -4.54
CA ILE A 64 -2.16 1.92 -5.63
C ILE A 64 -2.04 2.71 -6.92
N GLU A 65 -0.96 2.50 -7.66
CA GLU A 65 -0.76 3.11 -8.97
C GLU A 65 -1.86 2.67 -9.94
N GLU A 66 -2.44 3.65 -10.63
CA GLU A 66 -3.41 3.41 -11.68
C GLU A 66 -2.67 3.15 -12.99
N THR A 67 -2.75 1.91 -13.47
CA THR A 67 -2.17 1.49 -14.76
C THR A 67 -3.29 1.00 -15.69
N GLN A 68 -3.11 1.14 -17.01
CA GLN A 68 -4.11 0.79 -18.03
C GLN A 68 -4.54 -0.70 -18.08
N GLY A 69 -4.06 -1.56 -17.17
CA GLY A 69 -4.44 -2.98 -17.08
C GLY A 69 -4.86 -3.44 -15.68
N LEU A 70 -5.01 -2.52 -14.72
CA LEU A 70 -5.38 -2.88 -13.36
C LEU A 70 -6.90 -2.99 -13.20
N SER A 71 -7.41 -4.23 -13.22
CA SER A 71 -8.84 -4.49 -12.99
C SER A 71 -9.24 -4.20 -11.53
N GLU A 72 -10.53 -3.94 -11.33
CA GLU A 72 -11.11 -3.79 -9.99
C GLU A 72 -10.91 -5.04 -9.12
N GLU A 73 -11.02 -6.24 -9.71
CA GLU A 73 -10.75 -7.51 -9.04
C GLU A 73 -9.33 -7.58 -8.48
N LYS A 74 -8.32 -7.16 -9.27
CA LYS A 74 -6.92 -7.12 -8.82
C LYS A 74 -6.72 -6.10 -7.69
N ARG A 75 -7.36 -4.93 -7.78
CA ARG A 75 -7.33 -3.91 -6.70
C ARG A 75 -7.91 -4.47 -5.41
N SER A 76 -9.05 -5.15 -5.50
CA SER A 76 -9.71 -5.79 -4.37
C SER A 76 -8.83 -6.87 -3.75
N LEU A 77 -8.19 -7.69 -4.58
CA LEU A 77 -7.24 -8.72 -4.14
C LEU A 77 -6.05 -8.12 -3.39
N ILE A 78 -5.35 -7.14 -3.98
CA ILE A 78 -4.22 -6.44 -3.35
C ILE A 78 -4.62 -5.83 -2.01
N THR A 79 -5.77 -5.17 -1.96
CA THR A 79 -6.29 -4.55 -0.73
C THR A 79 -6.60 -5.61 0.34
N SER A 80 -7.17 -6.74 -0.06
CA SER A 80 -7.49 -7.86 0.84
C SER A 80 -6.24 -8.52 1.41
N GLU A 81 -5.23 -8.77 0.57
CA GLU A 81 -3.94 -9.31 1.00
C GLU A 81 -3.21 -8.35 1.96
N ALA A 82 -3.17 -7.06 1.63
CA ALA A 82 -2.61 -6.04 2.52
C ALA A 82 -3.30 -6.00 3.89
N LYS A 83 -4.63 -6.15 3.94
CA LYS A 83 -5.38 -6.23 5.21
C LYS A 83 -4.99 -7.45 6.05
N LYS A 84 -4.65 -8.59 5.45
CA LYS A 84 -4.22 -9.78 6.19
C LYS A 84 -2.88 -9.53 6.88
N ILE A 85 -1.91 -8.96 6.17
CA ILE A 85 -0.57 -8.63 6.69
C ILE A 85 -0.64 -7.73 7.94
N ILE A 86 -1.61 -6.81 7.99
CA ILE A 86 -1.78 -5.85 9.09
C ILE A 86 -2.42 -6.48 10.33
N ASN A 87 -3.21 -7.55 10.16
CA ASN A 87 -3.95 -8.21 11.24
C ASN A 87 -3.26 -9.46 11.80
N GLU A 88 -2.12 -9.85 11.22
CA GLU A 88 -1.19 -10.88 11.74
C GLU A 88 -0.27 -10.34 12.82
#